data_AF-A0A7S3MYK6-F1
#
_entry.id   AF-A0A7S3MYK6-F1
#
_cell.length_a   1.000
_cell.length_b   1.000
_cell.length_c   1.000
_cell.angle_alpha   90.00
_cell.angle_beta   90.00
_cell.angle_gamma   90.00
#
_symmetry.space_group_name_H-M   'P 1'
#
loop_
_entity.id
_entity.type
_entity.pdbx_description
1 polymer ?
#
loop_
_entity_poly.entity_id
_entity_poly.type
_entity_poly.pdbx_seq_one_letter_code
_entity_poly.pdbx_strand_id
1 'polypeptide(L)'
;VYMVHVTRMALSPMVEAQRFEQMFYGPINSTLANVINGMTTLRGYHKFDYMKVGFVEALVKSANSTFSFNASSRWIGLRLDALCAVFGISTAILTLFMKGEVDRELLTFSLTIITDVVVLFSISIRMFAEMENIMSCSQR
;
A
#
# COMPACT_ATOMS: atom_id res chain seq x y z
N VAL A 1 5.34 16.60 11.97
CA VAL A 1 3.98 16.45 12.57
C VAL A 1 2.93 16.08 11.52
N TYR A 2 2.76 16.86 10.44
CA TYR A 2 1.80 16.54 9.36
C TYR A 2 2.06 15.17 8.69
N MET A 3 3.31 14.87 8.32
CA MET A 3 3.70 13.57 7.73
C MET A 3 3.34 12.38 8.63
N VAL A 4 3.58 12.49 9.94
CA VAL A 4 3.27 11.42 10.92
C VAL A 4 1.76 11.24 11.11
N HIS A 5 0.99 12.32 11.01
CA HIS A 5 -0.46 12.25 11.09
C HIS A 5 -1.05 11.56 9.86
N VAL A 6 -0.53 11.88 8.66
CA VAL A 6 -0.95 11.25 7.40
C VAL A 6 -0.61 9.76 7.38
N THR A 7 0.58 9.36 7.83
CA THR A 7 0.95 7.94 7.89
C THR A 7 0.08 7.20 8.91
N ARG A 8 -0.16 7.76 10.10
CA ARG A 8 -1.03 7.14 11.12
C ARG A 8 -2.49 6.99 10.66
N MET A 9 -3.06 8.02 10.04
CA MET A 9 -4.44 7.99 9.56
C MET A 9 -4.65 6.92 8.49
N ALA A 10 -3.62 6.61 7.72
CA ALA A 10 -3.71 5.64 6.64
C ALA A 10 -3.23 4.23 7.04
N LEU A 11 -2.48 4.09 8.13
CA LEU A 11 -2.14 2.80 8.70
C LEU A 11 -3.38 2.05 9.22
N SER A 12 -4.29 2.76 9.89
CA SER A 12 -5.53 2.16 10.44
C SER A 12 -6.37 1.41 9.41
N PRO A 13 -6.76 2.01 8.25
CA PRO A 13 -7.54 1.30 7.24
C PRO A 13 -6.74 0.17 6.56
N MET A 14 -5.41 0.31 6.43
CA MET A 14 -4.56 -0.75 5.86
C MET A 14 -4.54 -1.99 6.75
N VAL A 15 -4.36 -1.81 8.07
CA VAL A 15 -4.38 -2.90 9.06
C VAL A 15 -5.74 -3.58 9.09
N GLU A 16 -6.83 -2.82 8.99
CA GLU A 16 -8.17 -3.35 9.01
C GLU A 16 -8.53 -4.11 7.72
N ALA A 17 -8.13 -3.60 6.55
CA ALA A 17 -8.25 -4.32 5.28
C ALA A 17 -7.47 -5.63 5.29
N GLN A 18 -6.25 -5.63 5.84
CA GLN A 18 -5.44 -6.84 5.95
C GLN A 18 -6.03 -7.86 6.94
N ARG A 19 -6.68 -7.39 8.02
CA ARG A 19 -7.45 -8.26 8.93
C ARG A 19 -8.63 -8.90 8.22
N PHE A 20 -9.34 -8.16 7.38
CA PHE A 20 -10.42 -8.72 6.56
C PHE A 20 -9.89 -9.75 5.56
N GLU A 21 -8.77 -9.47 4.89
CA GLU A 21 -8.11 -10.43 3.98
C GLU A 21 -7.82 -11.76 4.67
N GLN A 22 -7.19 -11.72 5.83
CA GLN A 22 -6.87 -12.93 6.62
C GLN A 22 -8.13 -13.70 7.03
N MET A 23 -9.21 -12.99 7.40
CA MET A 23 -10.49 -13.59 7.75
C MET A 23 -11.12 -14.37 6.59
N PHE A 24 -10.94 -13.91 5.34
CA PHE A 24 -11.46 -14.61 4.16
C PHE A 24 -10.50 -15.66 3.60
N TYR A 25 -9.19 -15.50 3.78
CA TYR A 25 -8.19 -16.42 3.24
C TYR A 25 -8.28 -17.83 3.86
N GLY A 26 -8.47 -17.93 5.18
CA GLY A 26 -8.67 -19.19 5.90
C GLY A 26 -9.85 -20.03 5.38
N PRO A 27 -11.08 -19.49 5.36
CA PRO A 27 -12.25 -20.22 4.88
C PRO A 27 -12.20 -20.55 3.39
N ILE A 28 -11.55 -19.73 2.54
CA ILE A 28 -11.32 -20.05 1.12
C ILE A 28 -10.47 -21.33 1.00
N ASN A 29 -9.36 -21.41 1.73
CA ASN A 29 -8.48 -22.59 1.70
C ASN A 29 -9.16 -23.84 2.31
N SER A 30 -9.91 -23.67 3.40
CA SER A 30 -10.68 -24.76 4.01
C SER A 30 -11.77 -25.29 3.08
N THR A 31 -12.50 -24.39 2.40
CA THR A 31 -13.52 -24.77 1.41
C THR A 31 -12.88 -25.50 0.23
N LEU A 32 -11.74 -25.02 -0.27
CA LEU A 32 -11.00 -25.69 -1.33
C LEU A 32 -10.53 -27.09 -0.91
N ALA A 33 -9.98 -27.24 0.29
CA ALA A 33 -9.59 -28.53 0.83
C ALA A 33 -10.80 -29.48 0.96
N ASN A 34 -11.95 -28.99 1.39
CA ASN A 34 -13.19 -29.78 1.49
C ASN A 34 -13.70 -30.22 0.11
N VAL A 35 -13.60 -29.37 -0.91
CA VAL A 35 -13.95 -29.72 -2.31
C VAL A 35 -13.04 -30.83 -2.83
N ILE A 36 -11.74 -30.72 -2.60
CA ILE A 36 -10.74 -31.69 -3.08
C ILE A 36 -10.97 -33.05 -2.43
N ASN A 37 -11.10 -33.09 -1.10
CA ASN A 37 -11.29 -34.34 -0.37
C ASN A 37 -12.70 -34.94 -0.55
N GLY A 38 -13.72 -34.12 -0.73
CA GLY A 38 -15.13 -34.53 -0.84
C GLY A 38 -15.65 -34.69 -2.26
N MET A 39 -14.78 -34.68 -3.29
CA MET A 39 -15.20 -34.56 -4.69
C MET A 39 -16.15 -35.67 -5.17
N THR A 40 -15.91 -36.92 -4.73
CA THR A 40 -16.76 -38.08 -5.06
C THR A 40 -18.15 -37.95 -4.46
N THR A 41 -18.23 -37.53 -3.18
CA THR A 41 -19.46 -37.27 -2.45
C THR A 41 -20.24 -36.10 -3.06
N LEU A 42 -19.54 -35.02 -3.40
CA LEU A 42 -20.15 -33.82 -3.98
C LEU A 42 -20.77 -34.08 -5.36
N ARG A 43 -20.14 -34.95 -6.17
CA ARG A 43 -20.69 -35.45 -7.44
C ARG A 43 -21.91 -36.35 -7.24
N GLY A 44 -21.88 -37.23 -6.24
CA GLY A 44 -23.03 -38.10 -5.92
C GLY A 44 -24.29 -37.32 -5.54
N TYR A 45 -24.13 -36.26 -4.74
CA TYR A 45 -25.24 -35.43 -4.30
C TYR A 45 -25.62 -34.26 -5.25
N HIS A 46 -24.90 -34.08 -6.37
CA HIS A 46 -25.12 -32.98 -7.33
C HIS A 46 -25.19 -31.58 -6.69
N LYS A 47 -24.53 -31.36 -5.54
CA LYS A 47 -24.57 -30.10 -4.76
C LYS A 47 -23.39 -29.15 -5.04
N PHE A 48 -22.76 -29.29 -6.21
CA PHE A 48 -21.60 -28.47 -6.58
C PHE A 48 -21.93 -26.97 -6.62
N ASP A 49 -23.13 -26.62 -7.09
CA ASP A 49 -23.53 -25.22 -7.28
C ASP A 49 -23.70 -24.47 -5.95
N TYR A 50 -24.23 -25.14 -4.93
CA TYR A 50 -24.35 -24.56 -3.58
C TYR A 50 -22.98 -24.19 -2.98
N MET A 51 -21.99 -25.08 -3.12
CA MET A 51 -20.64 -24.84 -2.63
C MET A 51 -19.90 -23.78 -3.45
N LYS A 52 -20.15 -23.74 -4.77
CA LYS A 52 -19.60 -22.73 -5.67
C LYS A 52 -20.09 -21.33 -5.33
N VAL A 53 -21.38 -21.13 -5.05
CA VAL A 53 -21.94 -19.81 -4.70
C VAL A 53 -21.28 -19.26 -3.45
N GLY A 54 -21.17 -20.05 -2.38
CA GLY A 54 -20.51 -19.61 -1.14
C GLY A 54 -19.01 -19.30 -1.32
N PHE A 55 -18.32 -20.08 -2.17
CA PHE A 55 -16.91 -19.83 -2.50
C PHE A 55 -16.72 -18.53 -3.29
N VAL A 56 -17.58 -18.26 -4.27
CA VAL A 56 -17.54 -17.03 -5.07
C VAL A 56 -17.84 -15.80 -4.21
N GLU A 57 -18.80 -15.89 -3.29
CA GLU A 57 -19.10 -14.79 -2.35
C GLU A 57 -17.91 -14.47 -1.45
N ALA A 58 -17.25 -15.49 -0.89
CA ALA A 58 -16.03 -15.32 -0.09
C ALA A 58 -14.88 -14.71 -0.90
N LEU A 59 -14.72 -15.13 -2.16
CA LEU A 59 -13.71 -14.59 -3.08
C LEU A 59 -13.95 -13.11 -3.41
N VAL A 60 -15.19 -12.72 -3.72
CA VAL A 60 -15.53 -11.31 -4.02
C VAL A 60 -15.25 -10.44 -2.80
N LYS A 61 -15.55 -10.93 -1.60
CA LYS A 61 -15.33 -10.19 -0.36
C LYS A 61 -13.84 -10.01 -0.03
N SER A 62 -13.04 -11.03 -0.26
CA SER A 62 -11.57 -10.97 -0.22
C SER A 62 -11.05 -9.94 -1.25
N ALA A 63 -11.38 -10.11 -2.53
CA ALA A 63 -10.95 -9.20 -3.59
C ALA A 63 -11.29 -7.72 -3.32
N ASN A 64 -12.47 -7.43 -2.75
CA ASN A 64 -12.86 -6.08 -2.36
C ASN A 64 -11.99 -5.52 -1.22
N SER A 65 -11.58 -6.36 -0.27
CA SER A 65 -10.67 -5.99 0.81
C SER A 65 -9.26 -5.71 0.26
N THR A 66 -8.74 -6.55 -0.63
CA THR A 66 -7.47 -6.30 -1.35
C THR A 66 -7.52 -4.98 -2.13
N PHE A 67 -8.64 -4.70 -2.81
CA PHE A 67 -8.82 -3.45 -3.56
C PHE A 67 -8.79 -2.23 -2.64
N SER A 68 -9.48 -2.30 -1.50
CA SER A 68 -9.50 -1.23 -0.50
C SER A 68 -8.12 -0.97 0.10
N PHE A 69 -7.33 -2.03 0.31
CA PHE A 69 -5.93 -1.93 0.72
C PHE A 69 -5.08 -1.21 -0.33
N ASN A 70 -5.18 -1.62 -1.60
CA ASN A 70 -4.44 -0.99 -2.71
C ASN A 70 -4.82 0.48 -2.92
N ALA A 71 -6.10 0.81 -2.81
CA ALA A 71 -6.59 2.19 -2.89
C ALA A 71 -6.02 3.06 -1.76
N SER A 72 -5.98 2.54 -0.53
CA SER A 72 -5.43 3.22 0.64
C SER A 72 -3.92 3.48 0.47
N SER A 73 -3.16 2.48 0.02
CA SER A 73 -1.73 2.62 -0.29
C SER A 73 -1.46 3.70 -1.35
N ARG A 74 -2.29 3.75 -2.41
CA ARG A 74 -2.16 4.76 -3.47
C ARG A 74 -2.48 6.17 -2.97
N TRP A 75 -3.48 6.32 -2.10
CA TRP A 75 -3.87 7.60 -1.51
C TRP A 75 -2.75 8.24 -0.69
N ILE A 76 -2.06 7.45 0.14
CA ILE A 76 -0.88 7.91 0.89
C ILE A 76 0.22 8.35 -0.07
N GLY A 77 0.51 7.51 -1.07
CA GLY A 77 1.55 7.77 -2.06
C GLY A 77 1.34 9.11 -2.78
N LEU A 78 0.10 9.41 -3.19
CA LEU A 78 -0.25 10.67 -3.86
C LEU A 78 -0.07 11.89 -2.94
N ARG A 79 -0.47 11.80 -1.67
CA ARG A 79 -0.31 12.90 -0.70
C ARG A 79 1.15 13.18 -0.38
N LEU A 80 1.97 12.14 -0.31
CA LEU A 80 3.40 12.27 -0.07
C LEU A 80 4.12 12.89 -1.26
N ASP A 81 3.77 12.45 -2.47
CA ASP A 81 4.35 12.97 -3.71
C ASP A 81 4.07 14.46 -3.90
N ALA A 82 2.85 14.90 -3.53
CA ALA A 82 2.49 16.32 -3.53
C ALA A 82 3.36 17.16 -2.58
N LEU A 83 3.74 16.63 -1.41
CA LEU A 83 4.64 17.34 -0.48
C LEU A 83 6.07 17.42 -1.03
N CYS A 84 6.57 16.34 -1.63
CA CYS A 84 7.85 16.32 -2.32
C CYS A 84 7.89 17.33 -3.47
N ALA A 85 6.81 17.44 -4.25
CA ALA A 85 6.70 18.43 -5.33
C ALA A 85 6.73 19.88 -4.82
N VAL A 86 6.02 20.20 -3.73
CA VAL A 86 6.06 21.53 -3.10
C VAL A 86 7.47 21.86 -2.61
N PHE A 87 8.15 20.90 -1.96
CA PHE A 87 9.53 21.07 -1.52
C PHE A 87 10.47 21.34 -2.72
N GLY A 88 10.36 20.54 -3.79
CA GLY A 88 11.17 20.72 -5.00
C GLY A 88 10.96 22.10 -5.65
N ILE A 89 9.72 22.57 -5.74
CA ILE A 89 9.39 23.91 -6.25
C ILE A 89 10.03 25.00 -5.37
N SER A 90 9.94 24.87 -4.05
CA SER A 90 10.52 25.85 -3.12
C SER A 90 12.05 25.94 -3.25
N THR A 91 12.73 24.80 -3.40
CA THR A 91 14.18 24.76 -3.62
C THR A 91 14.55 25.38 -4.96
N ALA A 92 13.83 25.06 -6.04
CA ALA A 92 14.08 25.66 -7.35
C ALA A 92 13.93 27.19 -7.32
N ILE A 93 12.94 27.71 -6.59
CA ILE A 93 12.75 29.15 -6.42
C ILE A 93 13.92 29.78 -5.64
N LEU A 94 14.38 29.17 -4.54
CA LEU A 94 15.53 29.66 -3.77
C LEU A 94 16.81 29.72 -4.61
N THR A 95 17.04 28.70 -5.42
CA THR A 95 18.17 28.62 -6.35
C THR A 95 18.12 29.72 -7.41
N LEU A 96 16.92 30.08 -7.89
CA LEU A 96 16.74 31.21 -8.81
C LEU A 96 17.03 32.56 -8.16
N PHE A 97 16.66 32.76 -6.88
CA PHE A 97 16.95 33.99 -6.15
C PHE A 97 18.45 34.17 -5.85
N MET A 98 19.19 33.10 -5.59
CA MET A 98 20.64 33.16 -5.33
C MET A 98 21.49 33.25 -6.60
N LYS A 99 20.85 33.30 -7.78
CA LYS A 99 21.52 33.42 -9.07
C LYS A 99 22.10 34.82 -9.24
N GLY A 100 23.31 35.03 -8.74
CA GLY A 100 24.07 36.27 -8.86
C GLY A 100 25.20 36.44 -7.85
N GLU A 101 25.08 35.82 -6.67
CA GLU A 101 26.08 35.97 -5.59
C GLU A 101 26.97 34.73 -5.40
N VAL A 102 26.53 33.56 -5.88
CA VAL A 102 27.18 32.27 -5.66
C VAL A 102 27.64 31.66 -6.98
N ASP A 103 28.76 30.93 -6.93
CA ASP A 103 29.30 30.22 -8.07
C ASP A 103 28.31 29.19 -8.64
N ARG A 104 28.20 29.17 -9.97
CA ARG A 104 27.12 28.46 -10.68
C ARG A 104 27.22 26.94 -10.52
N GLU A 105 28.43 26.44 -10.33
CA GLU A 105 28.74 25.03 -10.13
C GLU A 105 28.24 24.52 -8.78
N LEU A 106 28.54 25.25 -7.69
CA LEU A 106 28.12 24.88 -6.34
C LEU A 106 26.59 24.87 -6.21
N LEU A 107 25.95 25.85 -6.84
CA LEU A 107 24.51 26.04 -6.84
C LEU A 107 23.78 24.91 -7.60
N THR A 108 24.37 24.44 -8.71
CA THR A 108 23.85 23.29 -9.46
C THR A 108 24.04 21.99 -8.67
N PHE A 109 25.22 21.79 -8.09
CA PHE A 109 25.52 20.61 -7.26
C PHE A 109 24.57 20.49 -6.06
N SER A 110 24.33 21.60 -5.36
CA SER A 110 23.39 21.64 -4.24
C SER A 110 21.96 21.27 -4.66
N LEU A 111 21.50 21.78 -5.81
CA LEU A 111 20.15 21.46 -6.32
C LEU A 111 20.00 19.96 -6.68
N THR A 112 21.03 19.36 -7.27
CA THR A 112 21.05 17.92 -7.56
C THR A 112 20.96 17.09 -6.28
N ILE A 113 21.76 17.42 -5.27
CA ILE A 113 21.74 16.71 -3.96
C ILE A 113 20.37 16.82 -3.31
N ILE A 114 19.77 18.02 -3.28
CA ILE A 114 18.47 18.21 -2.65
C ILE A 114 17.40 17.40 -3.39
N THR A 115 17.47 17.35 -4.71
CA THR A 115 16.54 16.56 -5.54
C THR A 115 16.67 15.06 -5.22
N ASP A 116 17.90 14.53 -5.15
CA ASP A 116 18.15 13.13 -4.77
C ASP A 116 17.62 12.82 -3.37
N VAL A 117 17.86 13.70 -2.39
CA VAL A 117 17.38 13.54 -1.02
C VAL A 117 15.84 13.49 -0.97
N VAL A 118 15.16 14.35 -1.72
CA VAL A 118 13.69 14.36 -1.79
C VAL A 118 13.15 13.06 -2.38
N VAL A 119 13.77 12.53 -3.43
CA VAL A 119 13.38 11.26 -4.06
C VAL A 119 13.61 10.08 -3.10
N LEU A 120 14.79 10.00 -2.49
CA LEU A 120 15.13 8.94 -1.54
C LEU A 120 14.17 8.95 -0.35
N PHE A 121 13.84 10.12 0.19
CA PHE A 121 12.90 10.25 1.29
C PHE A 121 11.50 9.75 0.95
N SER A 122 11.00 10.05 -0.26
CA SER A 122 9.70 9.55 -0.75
C SER A 122 9.67 8.02 -0.87
N ILE A 123 10.78 7.41 -1.28
CA ILE A 123 10.92 5.95 -1.37
C ILE A 123 11.03 5.33 0.02
N SER A 124 11.85 5.89 0.92
CA SER A 124 12.03 5.38 2.28
C SER A 124 10.72 5.31 3.06
N ILE A 125 9.83 6.28 2.91
CA ILE A 125 8.52 6.28 3.58
C ILE A 125 7.60 5.19 3.02
N ARG A 126 7.63 4.95 1.71
CA ARG A 126 6.89 3.82 1.12
C ARG A 126 7.40 2.48 1.64
N MET A 127 8.71 2.31 1.69
CA MET A 127 9.34 1.12 2.26
C MET A 127 8.98 0.94 3.74
N PHE A 128 8.94 2.03 4.51
CA PHE A 128 8.53 1.99 5.91
C PHE A 128 7.07 1.53 6.07
N ALA A 129 6.15 2.07 5.27
CA ALA A 129 4.74 1.66 5.30
C ALA A 129 4.55 0.19 4.89
N GLU A 130 5.31 -0.29 3.89
CA GLU A 130 5.29 -1.70 3.47
C GLU A 130 5.87 -2.62 4.55
N MET A 131 6.96 -2.19 5.21
CA MET A 131 7.56 -2.92 6.32
C MET A 131 6.62 -3.02 7.53
N GLU A 132 5.95 -1.93 7.93
CA GLU A 132 4.94 -1.96 8.99
C GLU A 132 3.81 -2.93 8.65
N ASN A 133 3.37 -2.95 7.39
CA ASN A 133 2.35 -3.87 6.91
C ASN A 133 2.80 -5.34 7.01
N ILE A 134 4.05 -5.65 6.65
CA ILE A 134 4.62 -7.01 6.76
C ILE A 134 4.81 -7.42 8.22
N MET A 135 5.31 -6.52 9.08
CA MET A 135 5.51 -6.82 10.51
C MET A 135 4.18 -7.12 11.20
N SER A 136 3.12 -6.37 10.89
CA SER A 136 1.79 -6.60 11.46
C SER A 136 1.19 -7.96 11.08
N CYS A 137 1.61 -8.50 9.92
CA CYS A 137 1.32 -9.87 9.51
C CYS A 137 2.07 -10.90 10.36
N SER A 138 3.36 -10.69 10.63
CA SER A 138 4.19 -11.66 11.38
C SER A 138 3.90 -11.73 12.88
N GLN A 139 3.30 -10.70 13.47
CA GLN A 139 2.94 -10.69 14.89
C GLN A 139 1.64 -11.46 15.20
N ARG A 140 1.03 -12.07 14.19
CA ARG A 140 -0.18 -12.90 14.30
C ARG A 140 0.10 -14.31 13.80
#